data_AF-X6LC11-F1
#
_entry.id   AF-X6LC11-F1
#
_cell.length_a   1.000
_cell.length_b   1.000
_cell.length_c   1.000
_cell.angle_alpha   90.00
_cell.angle_beta   90.00
_cell.angle_gamma   90.00
#
_symmetry.space_group_name_H-M   'P 1'
#
loop_
_entity.id
_entity.type
_entity.pdbx_description
1 polymer ?
#
loop_
_entity_poly.entity_id
_entity_poly.type
_entity_poly.pdbx_seq_one_letter_code
_entity_poly.pdbx_strand_id
1 'polypeptide(L)'
;MLSFIQSSNLKNGIDFLLVTEHEQTIQLKNKKWNNYKFGIFLLGENITLTLGCNRKYEEEELGHLKIKTSHLWIKHSSSKIDCSELGYSMNQGPGKGNSEGFGGGGYGTKGEGNDGQGGEIYGEETLLKQIHFGSGGTFGVGGSGGGIIQLIIEQQLLNDGSIQSNGGNGTCGGGGSGGSILIELQCQSQFKQNFGTIKCIGGNGGYKGGDGRIAIYGIELSSKRIFLKCNQSTFSVDFNTNYFFYHKKNHICS
;
A
#
# COMPACT_ATOMS: atom_id res chain seq x y z
N MET A 1 -30.71 40.84 3.37
CA MET A 1 -29.79 40.82 2.21
C MET A 1 -29.04 39.51 2.28
N LEU A 2 -29.44 38.50 1.51
CA LEU A 2 -28.76 37.21 1.48
C LEU A 2 -27.50 37.36 0.63
N SER A 3 -26.33 37.30 1.27
CA SER A 3 -25.06 37.16 0.55
C SER A 3 -25.05 35.82 -0.16
N PHE A 4 -25.12 35.83 -1.50
CA PHE A 4 -24.78 34.66 -2.29
C PHE A 4 -23.37 34.23 -1.91
N ILE A 5 -23.25 33.04 -1.30
CA ILE A 5 -21.95 32.42 -1.08
C ILE A 5 -21.37 32.18 -2.47
N GLN A 6 -20.37 32.99 -2.81
CA GLN A 6 -19.65 32.95 -4.07
C GLN A 6 -19.15 31.51 -4.26
N SER A 7 -19.74 30.78 -5.21
CA SER A 7 -19.49 29.35 -5.36
C SER A 7 -18.01 29.13 -5.62
N SER A 8 -17.33 28.48 -4.67
CA SER A 8 -15.95 28.08 -4.87
C SER A 8 -15.91 27.19 -6.10
N ASN A 9 -15.22 27.63 -7.16
CA ASN A 9 -15.11 26.91 -8.43
C ASN A 9 -14.15 25.71 -8.26
N LEU A 10 -14.57 24.75 -7.43
CA LEU A 10 -13.84 23.53 -7.10
C LEU A 10 -13.73 22.66 -8.34
N LYS A 11 -12.51 22.18 -8.63
CA LYS A 11 -12.21 21.42 -9.84
C LYS A 11 -11.89 19.98 -9.49
N ASN A 12 -12.61 19.05 -10.13
CA ASN A 12 -12.27 17.64 -10.10
C ASN A 12 -10.85 17.44 -10.69
N GLY A 13 -10.07 16.53 -10.12
CA GLY A 13 -8.66 16.32 -10.44
C GLY A 13 -7.69 17.36 -9.85
N ILE A 14 -8.18 18.40 -9.15
CA ILE A 14 -7.35 19.45 -8.54
C ILE A 14 -7.68 19.63 -7.05
N ASP A 15 -8.91 20.05 -6.72
CA ASP A 15 -9.35 20.31 -5.34
C ASP A 15 -9.82 19.02 -4.64
N PHE A 16 -10.43 18.14 -5.43
CA PHE A 16 -10.93 16.82 -5.06
C PHE A 16 -10.73 15.86 -6.24
N LEU A 17 -10.84 14.56 -5.99
CA LEU A 17 -10.95 13.53 -7.03
C LEU A 17 -12.28 12.79 -6.85
N LEU A 18 -13.26 13.05 -7.70
CA LEU A 18 -14.54 12.33 -7.77
C LEU A 18 -14.54 11.46 -9.01
N VAL A 19 -14.95 10.20 -8.83
CA VAL A 19 -15.04 9.21 -9.90
C VAL A 19 -16.36 8.46 -9.72
N THR A 20 -17.29 8.68 -10.64
CA THR A 20 -18.65 8.11 -10.61
C THR A 20 -18.86 7.04 -11.66
N GLU A 21 -18.01 7.06 -12.69
CA GLU A 21 -17.94 6.14 -13.80
C GLU A 21 -17.36 4.79 -13.36
N HIS A 22 -17.83 3.71 -13.99
CA HIS A 22 -17.34 2.35 -13.76
C HIS A 22 -16.13 2.06 -14.66
N GLU A 23 -15.35 1.01 -14.36
CA GLU A 23 -14.21 0.53 -15.17
C GLU A 23 -13.07 1.54 -15.40
N GLN A 24 -12.91 2.53 -14.50
CA GLN A 24 -11.91 3.59 -14.68
C GLN A 24 -10.55 3.23 -14.10
N THR A 25 -9.48 3.38 -14.88
CA THR A 25 -8.09 3.37 -14.38
C THR A 25 -7.51 4.78 -14.38
N ILE A 26 -7.09 5.25 -13.21
CA ILE A 26 -6.64 6.63 -12.99
C ILE A 26 -5.18 6.62 -12.52
N GLN A 27 -4.32 7.29 -13.29
CA GLN A 27 -2.89 7.37 -12.99
C GLN A 27 -2.56 8.68 -12.26
N LEU A 28 -1.98 8.54 -11.08
CA LEU A 28 -1.45 9.65 -10.27
C LEU A 28 0.05 9.83 -10.46
N LYS A 29 0.58 10.95 -9.96
CA LYS A 29 2.00 11.33 -10.12
C LYS A 29 2.88 10.46 -9.21
N ASN A 30 3.84 9.76 -9.81
CA ASN A 30 4.83 8.97 -9.07
C ASN A 30 5.79 9.85 -8.26
N LYS A 31 6.26 9.35 -7.11
CA LYS A 31 7.26 9.95 -6.20
C LYS A 31 6.92 11.35 -5.66
N LYS A 32 5.74 11.91 -6.00
CA LYS A 32 5.28 13.27 -5.68
C LYS A 32 3.95 13.22 -4.96
N TRP A 33 3.70 14.18 -4.06
CA TRP A 33 2.43 14.28 -3.35
C TRP A 33 1.29 14.69 -4.29
N ASN A 34 0.28 13.82 -4.37
CA ASN A 34 -1.01 14.09 -4.99
C ASN A 34 -1.92 14.60 -3.87
N ASN A 35 -2.16 15.91 -3.86
CA ASN A 35 -2.87 16.60 -2.78
C ASN A 35 -4.32 16.88 -3.21
N TYR A 36 -5.30 16.37 -2.46
CA TYR A 36 -6.73 16.59 -2.72
C TYR A 36 -7.40 17.14 -1.45
N LYS A 37 -7.54 18.46 -1.38
CA LYS A 37 -7.94 19.21 -0.18
C LYS A 37 -9.29 18.78 0.40
N PHE A 38 -10.26 18.41 -0.43
CA PHE A 38 -11.61 18.07 0.05
C PHE A 38 -11.84 16.56 0.13
N GLY A 39 -11.31 15.78 -0.81
CA GLY A 39 -11.30 14.31 -0.73
C GLY A 39 -10.97 13.59 -2.04
N ILE A 40 -10.80 12.28 -1.94
CA ILE A 40 -10.87 11.31 -3.03
C ILE A 40 -12.11 10.44 -2.81
N PHE A 41 -12.96 10.31 -3.82
CA PHE A 41 -14.26 9.64 -3.77
C PHE A 41 -14.41 8.73 -5.00
N LEU A 42 -14.09 7.44 -4.82
CA LEU A 42 -14.24 6.39 -5.84
C LEU A 42 -15.62 5.74 -5.63
N LEU A 43 -16.63 6.26 -6.34
CA LEU A 43 -18.05 5.95 -6.11
C LEU A 43 -18.66 4.97 -7.14
N GLY A 44 -17.99 4.80 -8.29
CA GLY A 44 -18.27 3.73 -9.26
C GLY A 44 -17.59 2.40 -8.91
N GLU A 45 -17.77 1.41 -9.78
CA GLU A 45 -17.27 0.04 -9.62
C GLU A 45 -16.06 -0.25 -10.52
N ASN A 46 -15.22 -1.20 -10.13
CA ASN A 46 -13.97 -1.59 -10.83
C ASN A 46 -12.98 -0.41 -11.04
N ILE A 47 -13.05 0.63 -10.22
CA ILE A 47 -12.13 1.78 -10.31
C ILE A 47 -10.76 1.40 -9.75
N THR A 48 -9.70 1.62 -10.53
CA THR A 48 -8.30 1.42 -10.12
C THR A 48 -7.55 2.74 -10.07
N LEU A 49 -7.15 3.16 -8.87
CA LEU A 49 -6.25 4.31 -8.67
C LEU A 49 -4.81 3.81 -8.55
N THR A 50 -3.93 4.20 -9.48
CA THR A 50 -2.57 3.65 -9.59
C THR A 50 -1.58 4.71 -10.10
N LEU A 51 -0.40 4.29 -10.59
CA LEU A 51 0.65 5.15 -11.13
C LEU A 51 0.93 4.86 -12.60
N GLY A 52 1.24 5.91 -13.36
CA GLY A 52 1.85 5.79 -14.69
C GLY A 52 3.36 5.67 -14.58
N CYS A 53 3.87 4.50 -14.18
CA CYS A 53 5.31 4.21 -14.10
C CYS A 53 5.84 3.71 -15.45
N ASN A 54 6.91 4.32 -15.98
CA ASN A 54 7.53 3.84 -17.22
C ASN A 54 8.55 2.72 -16.93
N ARG A 55 8.31 1.50 -17.42
CA ARG A 55 9.24 0.35 -17.31
C ARG A 55 10.09 0.10 -18.58
N LYS A 56 10.27 1.10 -19.44
CA LYS A 56 11.01 0.95 -20.70
C LYS A 56 12.45 1.45 -20.60
N TYR A 57 13.35 0.50 -20.32
CA TYR A 57 14.81 0.54 -20.44
C TYR A 57 15.60 1.42 -19.44
N GLU A 58 16.76 0.88 -19.06
CA GLU A 58 17.88 1.40 -18.26
C GLU A 58 17.59 1.91 -16.83
N GLU A 59 16.51 2.65 -16.56
CA GLU A 59 16.07 3.00 -15.21
C GLU A 59 14.64 2.52 -14.95
N GLU A 60 14.48 1.46 -14.14
CA GLU A 60 13.15 0.98 -13.75
C GLU A 60 12.46 1.94 -12.78
N GLU A 61 11.37 2.56 -13.22
CA GLU A 61 10.71 3.60 -12.44
C GLU A 61 9.82 3.02 -11.31
N LEU A 62 10.46 2.64 -10.19
CA LEU A 62 9.78 2.15 -8.98
C LEU A 62 8.60 3.06 -8.57
N GLY A 63 7.45 2.47 -8.26
CA GLY A 63 6.20 3.17 -7.98
C GLY A 63 6.02 3.52 -6.51
N HIS A 64 6.20 4.80 -6.16
CA HIS A 64 5.89 5.38 -4.85
C HIS A 64 4.70 6.33 -4.97
N LEU A 65 3.50 5.81 -4.68
CA LEU A 65 2.27 6.58 -4.66
C LEU A 65 2.17 7.35 -3.36
N LYS A 66 2.04 8.67 -3.45
CA LYS A 66 1.93 9.56 -2.30
C LYS A 66 0.65 10.38 -2.42
N ILE A 67 -0.30 10.16 -1.52
CA ILE A 67 -1.60 10.83 -1.48
C ILE A 67 -1.73 11.55 -0.15
N LYS A 68 -2.01 12.86 -0.18
CA LYS A 68 -2.53 13.58 0.98
C LYS A 68 -3.93 14.07 0.68
N THR A 69 -4.90 13.72 1.53
CA THR A 69 -6.29 14.13 1.32
C THR A 69 -7.08 14.23 2.63
N SER A 70 -8.15 15.01 2.62
CA SER A 70 -9.03 15.15 3.78
C SER A 70 -9.87 13.89 4.00
N HIS A 71 -10.58 13.43 2.96
CA HIS A 71 -11.37 12.20 2.97
C HIS A 71 -10.89 11.24 1.88
N LEU A 72 -10.85 9.94 2.14
CA LEU A 72 -10.70 8.91 1.12
C LEU A 72 -11.86 7.92 1.25
N TRP A 73 -12.76 7.90 0.26
CA TRP A 73 -13.85 6.95 0.16
C TRP A 73 -13.67 6.05 -1.07
N ILE A 74 -13.63 4.74 -0.86
CA ILE A 74 -13.69 3.69 -1.88
C ILE A 74 -14.97 2.90 -1.59
N LYS A 75 -16.04 3.19 -2.34
CA LYS A 75 -17.42 2.77 -2.01
C LYS A 75 -17.74 1.31 -2.32
N HIS A 76 -17.04 0.71 -3.29
CA HIS A 76 -17.34 -0.63 -3.80
C HIS A 76 -16.16 -1.58 -3.63
N SER A 77 -16.45 -2.84 -3.32
CA SER A 77 -15.46 -3.90 -3.09
C SER A 77 -14.60 -4.24 -4.30
N SER A 78 -15.10 -3.93 -5.50
CA SER A 78 -14.40 -4.03 -6.78
C SER A 78 -13.34 -2.95 -7.01
N SER A 79 -13.45 -1.81 -6.33
CA SER A 79 -12.58 -0.64 -6.55
C SER A 79 -11.35 -0.69 -5.63
N LYS A 80 -10.21 -0.16 -6.10
CA LYS A 80 -8.90 -0.32 -5.45
C LYS A 80 -7.93 0.85 -5.62
N ILE A 81 -7.04 1.03 -4.66
CA ILE A 81 -5.75 1.71 -4.83
C ILE A 81 -4.68 0.63 -5.03
N ASP A 82 -3.94 0.70 -6.13
CA ASP A 82 -3.04 -0.37 -6.56
C ASP A 82 -1.64 0.13 -6.88
N CYS A 83 -0.66 -0.41 -6.16
CA CYS A 83 0.77 -0.34 -6.46
C CYS A 83 1.40 -1.73 -6.33
N SER A 84 0.65 -2.78 -6.69
CA SER A 84 1.20 -4.13 -6.83
C SER A 84 2.18 -4.17 -8.00
N GLU A 85 3.19 -5.03 -7.92
CA GLU A 85 4.23 -5.21 -8.95
C GLU A 85 5.12 -3.96 -9.23
N LEU A 86 4.86 -2.80 -8.61
CA LEU A 86 5.61 -1.55 -8.86
C LEU A 86 6.92 -1.43 -8.05
N GLY A 87 7.43 -2.52 -7.48
CA GLY A 87 8.71 -2.61 -6.80
C GLY A 87 9.86 -2.97 -7.75
N TYR A 88 10.92 -3.56 -7.22
CA TYR A 88 12.06 -4.00 -8.03
C TYR A 88 11.65 -5.20 -8.91
N SER A 89 12.09 -5.24 -10.18
CA SER A 89 11.87 -6.41 -11.05
C SER A 89 12.69 -7.64 -10.61
N MET A 90 12.49 -8.76 -11.32
CA MET A 90 13.25 -9.99 -11.12
C MET A 90 14.76 -9.77 -10.98
N ASN A 91 15.39 -10.54 -10.09
CA ASN A 91 16.81 -10.45 -9.76
C ASN A 91 17.29 -9.09 -9.17
N GLN A 92 16.38 -8.20 -8.76
CA GLN A 92 16.69 -6.90 -8.18
C GLN A 92 16.02 -6.65 -6.81
N GLY A 93 16.54 -5.66 -6.09
CA GLY A 93 16.15 -5.30 -4.73
C GLY A 93 17.05 -5.94 -3.64
N PRO A 94 17.07 -5.39 -2.42
CA PRO A 94 17.96 -5.85 -1.35
C PRO A 94 17.71 -7.30 -0.92
N GLY A 95 16.44 -7.71 -0.88
CA GLY A 95 16.00 -9.07 -0.56
C GLY A 95 15.60 -9.86 -1.81
N LYS A 96 16.30 -9.68 -2.93
CA LYS A 96 16.03 -10.48 -4.14
C LYS A 96 16.18 -11.98 -3.87
N GLY A 97 15.45 -12.80 -4.61
CA GLY A 97 15.61 -14.26 -4.53
C GLY A 97 17.03 -14.73 -4.88
N ASN A 98 17.50 -15.80 -4.24
CA ASN A 98 18.78 -16.45 -4.61
C ASN A 98 18.59 -17.35 -5.84
N SER A 99 19.39 -17.09 -6.88
CA SER A 99 19.40 -17.85 -8.15
C SER A 99 19.65 -19.34 -8.00
N GLU A 100 20.44 -19.76 -7.00
CA GLU A 100 20.70 -21.18 -6.71
C GLU A 100 19.51 -21.86 -6.02
N GLY A 101 18.75 -21.07 -5.24
CA GLY A 101 17.55 -21.50 -4.53
C GLY A 101 16.24 -21.39 -5.32
N PHE A 102 16.26 -20.85 -6.54
CA PHE A 102 15.06 -20.44 -7.30
C PHE A 102 14.12 -19.49 -6.52
N GLY A 103 14.67 -18.79 -5.52
CA GLY A 103 13.88 -18.19 -4.44
C GLY A 103 12.93 -17.06 -4.86
N GLY A 104 11.82 -16.95 -4.12
CA GLY A 104 11.02 -15.72 -4.10
C GLY A 104 11.80 -14.57 -3.46
N GLY A 105 11.47 -13.33 -3.82
CA GLY A 105 12.00 -12.16 -3.13
C GLY A 105 11.48 -12.10 -1.69
N GLY A 106 12.27 -11.63 -0.73
CA GLY A 106 11.85 -11.29 0.63
C GLY A 106 11.58 -9.80 0.80
N TYR A 107 10.92 -9.42 1.89
CA TYR A 107 10.98 -8.06 2.45
C TYR A 107 10.51 -8.01 3.91
N GLY A 108 9.19 -8.05 4.15
CA GLY A 108 8.59 -8.01 5.49
C GLY A 108 8.66 -9.37 6.17
N THR A 109 8.53 -10.44 5.39
CA THR A 109 8.99 -11.81 5.71
C THR A 109 10.09 -12.22 4.72
N LYS A 110 10.82 -13.28 5.05
CA LYS A 110 11.70 -13.95 4.10
C LYS A 110 10.86 -14.54 2.95
N GLY A 111 11.43 -14.61 1.75
CA GLY A 111 10.87 -15.40 0.65
C GLY A 111 11.08 -16.90 0.86
N GLU A 112 10.35 -17.72 0.12
CA GLU A 112 10.61 -19.16 0.03
C GLU A 112 11.73 -19.44 -1.00
N GLY A 113 12.34 -20.62 -0.92
CA GLY A 113 13.36 -21.09 -1.86
C GLY A 113 13.86 -22.47 -1.48
N ASN A 114 14.48 -23.19 -2.43
CA ASN A 114 15.06 -24.50 -2.16
C ASN A 114 16.09 -24.42 -1.02
N ASP A 115 16.08 -25.39 -0.11
CA ASP A 115 16.90 -25.42 1.11
C ASP A 115 16.81 -24.13 1.96
N GLY A 116 15.70 -23.40 1.89
CA GLY A 116 15.49 -22.13 2.60
C GLY A 116 16.18 -20.92 1.94
N GLN A 117 16.70 -21.06 0.73
CA GLN A 117 17.41 -20.02 -0.03
C GLN A 117 16.46 -19.04 -0.75
N GLY A 118 15.43 -18.57 -0.04
CA GLY A 118 14.62 -17.44 -0.47
C GLY A 118 15.32 -16.10 -0.20
N GLY A 119 14.83 -15.03 -0.82
CA GLY A 119 15.34 -13.68 -0.60
C GLY A 119 15.12 -13.20 0.84
N GLU A 120 16.10 -12.49 1.39
CA GLU A 120 16.15 -12.15 2.82
C GLU A 120 15.25 -10.97 3.23
N ILE A 121 15.02 -10.87 4.53
CA ILE A 121 14.36 -9.72 5.19
C ILE A 121 15.33 -8.51 5.19
N TYR A 122 14.80 -7.30 5.03
CA TYR A 122 15.58 -6.06 5.11
C TYR A 122 14.78 -4.88 5.69
N GLY A 123 15.47 -3.79 6.02
CA GLY A 123 14.83 -2.59 6.56
C GLY A 123 14.36 -2.75 8.01
N GLU A 124 14.96 -3.66 8.79
CA GLU A 124 14.59 -3.88 10.21
C GLU A 124 15.25 -2.86 11.13
N GLU A 125 16.41 -2.34 10.74
CA GLU A 125 17.10 -1.21 11.37
C GLU A 125 16.40 0.14 11.13
N THR A 126 15.56 0.24 10.09
CA THR A 126 14.82 1.46 9.70
C THR A 126 13.30 1.39 9.93
N LEU A 127 12.83 0.39 10.69
CA LEU A 127 11.42 0.00 10.91
C LEU A 127 10.43 1.12 11.35
N LEU A 128 10.91 2.25 11.88
CA LEU A 128 10.12 3.44 12.26
C LEU A 128 10.46 4.70 11.45
N LYS A 129 11.34 4.60 10.45
CA LYS A 129 12.00 5.73 9.77
C LYS A 129 11.89 5.66 8.24
N GLN A 130 11.87 4.46 7.67
CA GLN A 130 11.83 4.25 6.22
C GLN A 130 10.86 3.13 5.87
N ILE A 131 10.25 3.26 4.69
CA ILE A 131 9.41 2.25 4.04
C ILE A 131 10.06 1.91 2.71
N HIS A 132 10.08 0.62 2.36
CA HIS A 132 10.87 0.13 1.22
C HIS A 132 9.98 -0.52 0.16
N PHE A 133 10.45 -0.50 -1.08
CA PHE A 133 9.87 -1.30 -2.17
C PHE A 133 10.11 -2.78 -1.90
N GLY A 134 9.22 -3.66 -2.35
CA GLY A 134 9.44 -5.10 -2.41
C GLY A 134 10.50 -5.45 -3.45
N SER A 135 11.24 -6.53 -3.19
CA SER A 135 12.28 -7.09 -4.06
C SER A 135 11.70 -8.14 -5.02
N GLY A 136 12.35 -8.34 -6.17
CA GLY A 136 11.94 -9.34 -7.14
C GLY A 136 12.37 -10.77 -6.76
N GLY A 137 11.61 -11.75 -7.24
CA GLY A 137 12.02 -13.14 -7.27
C GLY A 137 13.10 -13.42 -8.30
N THR A 138 13.56 -14.66 -8.37
CA THR A 138 14.68 -15.08 -9.25
C THR A 138 14.32 -16.27 -10.13
N PHE A 139 15.24 -16.59 -11.05
CA PHE A 139 15.19 -17.66 -12.05
C PHE A 139 14.06 -17.51 -13.09
N GLY A 140 14.29 -18.02 -14.31
CA GLY A 140 13.33 -17.96 -15.41
C GLY A 140 12.76 -16.55 -15.63
N VAL A 141 11.43 -16.42 -15.55
CA VAL A 141 10.73 -15.14 -15.37
C VAL A 141 10.23 -15.09 -13.93
N GLY A 142 10.98 -14.38 -13.07
CA GLY A 142 10.64 -14.15 -11.68
C GLY A 142 9.64 -12.98 -11.51
N GLY A 143 8.90 -12.98 -10.40
CA GLY A 143 7.96 -11.91 -10.10
C GLY A 143 8.65 -10.60 -9.69
N SER A 144 8.06 -9.45 -10.03
CA SER A 144 8.49 -8.13 -9.52
C SER A 144 7.91 -7.86 -8.13
N GLY A 145 8.62 -7.12 -7.28
CA GLY A 145 8.13 -6.78 -5.94
C GLY A 145 6.99 -5.76 -5.94
N GLY A 146 6.36 -5.54 -4.79
CA GLY A 146 5.36 -4.47 -4.61
C GLY A 146 5.99 -3.08 -4.50
N GLY A 147 5.25 -2.04 -4.93
CA GLY A 147 5.65 -0.64 -4.80
C GLY A 147 5.58 -0.09 -3.36
N ILE A 148 5.31 1.22 -3.26
CA ILE A 148 5.04 1.88 -1.98
C ILE A 148 3.77 2.73 -2.12
N ILE A 149 2.83 2.57 -1.19
CA ILE A 149 1.69 3.48 -1.00
C ILE A 149 1.89 4.25 0.30
N GLN A 150 1.82 5.58 0.23
CA GLN A 150 1.86 6.47 1.39
C GLN A 150 0.63 7.39 1.38
N LEU A 151 -0.25 7.20 2.36
CA LEU A 151 -1.49 7.97 2.54
C LEU A 151 -1.37 8.86 3.79
N ILE A 152 -1.70 10.14 3.66
CA ILE A 152 -2.02 11.03 4.78
C ILE A 152 -3.49 11.40 4.67
N ILE A 153 -4.28 11.05 5.70
CA ILE A 153 -5.73 11.26 5.74
C ILE A 153 -6.05 12.22 6.89
N GLU A 154 -6.63 13.40 6.59
CA GLU A 154 -6.84 14.47 7.59
C GLU A 154 -8.18 14.35 8.35
N GLN A 155 -9.18 13.67 7.81
CA GLN A 155 -10.51 13.49 8.43
C GLN A 155 -10.96 12.02 8.45
N GLN A 156 -11.11 11.37 7.30
CA GLN A 156 -11.76 10.05 7.24
C GLN A 156 -11.27 9.14 6.12
N LEU A 157 -11.00 7.89 6.47
CA LEU A 157 -10.83 6.75 5.59
C LEU A 157 -12.10 5.89 5.61
N LEU A 158 -12.74 5.70 4.46
CA LEU A 158 -13.84 4.76 4.25
C LEU A 158 -13.51 3.86 3.06
N ASN A 159 -12.90 2.70 3.32
CA ASN A 159 -12.59 1.72 2.29
C ASN A 159 -13.50 0.49 2.44
N ASP A 160 -14.37 0.26 1.47
CA ASP A 160 -15.09 -1.01 1.28
C ASP A 160 -14.42 -1.89 0.20
N GLY A 161 -13.44 -1.33 -0.53
CA GLY A 161 -12.58 -1.96 -1.51
C GLY A 161 -11.23 -2.41 -0.97
N SER A 162 -10.16 -2.22 -1.76
CA SER A 162 -8.81 -2.63 -1.39
C SER A 162 -7.71 -1.58 -1.61
N ILE A 163 -6.71 -1.57 -0.73
CA ILE A 163 -5.47 -0.81 -0.87
C ILE A 163 -4.35 -1.86 -0.93
N GLN A 164 -3.68 -1.99 -2.08
CA GLN A 164 -2.81 -3.13 -2.34
C GLN A 164 -1.45 -2.78 -2.93
N SER A 165 -0.41 -3.42 -2.41
CA SER A 165 0.95 -3.37 -2.94
C SER A 165 1.58 -4.77 -2.87
N ASN A 166 1.01 -5.69 -3.62
CA ASN A 166 1.46 -7.09 -3.66
C ASN A 166 2.69 -7.26 -4.56
N GLY A 167 3.45 -8.32 -4.35
CA GLY A 167 4.42 -8.81 -5.33
C GLY A 167 3.70 -9.51 -6.49
N GLY A 168 4.32 -9.48 -7.67
CA GLY A 168 3.89 -10.18 -8.87
C GLY A 168 4.30 -11.65 -8.85
N ASN A 169 3.60 -12.46 -9.64
CA ASN A 169 3.88 -13.89 -9.74
C ASN A 169 5.09 -14.16 -10.64
N GLY A 170 5.90 -15.17 -10.29
CA GLY A 170 6.90 -15.76 -11.19
C GLY A 170 6.27 -16.85 -12.05
N THR A 171 6.56 -16.88 -13.35
CA THR A 171 6.03 -17.90 -14.28
C THR A 171 6.81 -19.21 -14.19
N CYS A 172 8.14 -19.11 -14.10
CA CYS A 172 9.06 -20.24 -13.99
C CYS A 172 10.11 -20.03 -12.88
N GLY A 173 9.88 -19.05 -12.00
CA GLY A 173 10.80 -18.62 -10.95
C GLY A 173 10.06 -18.26 -9.66
N GLY A 174 10.77 -17.70 -8.70
CA GLY A 174 10.17 -17.21 -7.46
C GLY A 174 9.26 -15.99 -7.69
N GLY A 175 8.24 -15.84 -6.85
CA GLY A 175 7.42 -14.63 -6.82
C GLY A 175 8.15 -13.42 -6.21
N GLY A 176 7.74 -12.21 -6.54
CA GLY A 176 8.27 -10.99 -5.90
C GLY A 176 7.67 -10.79 -4.51
N SER A 177 8.37 -10.08 -3.61
CA SER A 177 7.82 -9.77 -2.28
C SER A 177 6.78 -8.65 -2.31
N GLY A 178 5.92 -8.63 -1.29
CA GLY A 178 5.03 -7.50 -1.05
C GLY A 178 5.80 -6.19 -0.81
N GLY A 179 5.17 -5.07 -1.11
CA GLY A 179 5.72 -3.72 -0.93
C GLY A 179 5.44 -3.11 0.44
N SER A 180 5.38 -1.79 0.50
CA SER A 180 5.02 -1.05 1.72
C SER A 180 3.71 -0.28 1.58
N ILE A 181 2.85 -0.35 2.61
CA ILE A 181 1.71 0.56 2.78
C ILE A 181 1.86 1.32 4.09
N LEU A 182 1.92 2.65 4.01
CA LEU A 182 1.94 3.58 5.14
C LEU A 182 0.67 4.43 5.14
N ILE A 183 -0.09 4.41 6.24
CA ILE A 183 -1.27 5.26 6.44
C ILE A 183 -1.07 6.11 7.70
N GLU A 184 -1.14 7.42 7.56
CA GLU A 184 -1.10 8.38 8.65
C GLU A 184 -2.47 9.08 8.78
N LEU A 185 -3.16 8.84 9.89
CA LEU A 185 -4.42 9.49 10.23
C LEU A 185 -4.14 10.74 11.06
N GLN A 186 -4.19 11.91 10.43
CA GLN A 186 -4.13 13.23 11.10
C GLN A 186 -5.50 13.65 11.68
N CYS A 187 -6.46 12.72 11.70
CA CYS A 187 -7.82 12.88 12.18
C CYS A 187 -7.89 13.36 13.64
N GLN A 188 -8.51 14.53 13.84
CA GLN A 188 -8.84 15.10 15.15
C GLN A 188 -10.33 14.92 15.52
N SER A 189 -11.11 14.32 14.62
CA SER A 189 -12.57 14.21 14.68
C SER A 189 -13.02 12.79 15.06
N GLN A 190 -14.22 12.65 15.64
CA GLN A 190 -14.73 11.35 16.12
C GLN A 190 -15.28 10.46 14.99
N PHE A 191 -14.88 10.67 13.74
CA PHE A 191 -15.42 9.91 12.61
C PHE A 191 -14.94 8.46 12.61
N LYS A 192 -15.88 7.53 12.48
CA LYS A 192 -15.59 6.10 12.32
C LYS A 192 -14.79 5.90 11.04
N GLN A 193 -13.63 5.28 11.17
CA GLN A 193 -12.80 4.85 10.04
C GLN A 193 -13.23 3.44 9.59
N ASN A 194 -13.12 3.15 8.28
CA ASN A 194 -13.23 1.81 7.72
C ASN A 194 -12.00 1.56 6.84
N PHE A 195 -11.23 0.53 7.15
CA PHE A 195 -9.96 0.22 6.47
C PHE A 195 -10.13 -0.77 5.31
N GLY A 196 -11.25 -1.48 5.20
CA GLY A 196 -11.51 -2.47 4.15
C GLY A 196 -10.43 -3.54 4.08
N THR A 197 -10.03 -3.89 2.86
CA THR A 197 -8.87 -4.77 2.63
C THR A 197 -7.60 -3.94 2.45
N ILE A 198 -6.55 -4.24 3.22
CA ILE A 198 -5.21 -3.69 3.03
C ILE A 198 -4.22 -4.86 2.92
N LYS A 199 -3.38 -4.91 1.88
CA LYS A 199 -2.50 -6.05 1.64
C LYS A 199 -1.19 -5.71 0.93
N CYS A 200 -0.11 -6.33 1.40
CA CYS A 200 1.20 -6.38 0.77
C CYS A 200 1.61 -7.85 0.63
N ILE A 201 0.84 -8.66 -0.09
CA ILE A 201 1.10 -10.11 -0.16
C ILE A 201 2.21 -10.40 -1.18
N GLY A 202 3.14 -11.29 -0.86
CA GLY A 202 4.16 -11.76 -1.81
C GLY A 202 3.55 -12.65 -2.89
N GLY A 203 4.02 -12.51 -4.12
CA GLY A 203 3.51 -13.25 -5.28
C GLY A 203 3.85 -14.74 -5.23
N ASN A 204 3.10 -15.54 -5.97
CA ASN A 204 3.35 -16.98 -6.12
C ASN A 204 4.38 -17.26 -7.23
N GLY A 205 4.85 -18.50 -7.32
CA GLY A 205 5.76 -18.95 -8.38
C GLY A 205 6.18 -20.39 -8.14
N GLY A 206 7.40 -20.77 -8.55
CA GLY A 206 8.03 -22.00 -8.07
C GLY A 206 8.29 -21.98 -6.56
N TYR A 207 8.47 -20.78 -6.00
CA TYR A 207 8.55 -20.47 -4.57
C TYR A 207 7.85 -19.12 -4.31
N LYS A 208 7.13 -18.98 -3.19
CA LYS A 208 6.42 -17.75 -2.86
C LYS A 208 7.39 -16.61 -2.48
N GLY A 209 7.07 -15.39 -2.91
CA GLY A 209 7.66 -14.18 -2.36
C GLY A 209 7.22 -13.95 -0.91
N GLY A 210 8.08 -13.32 -0.13
CA GLY A 210 7.78 -12.89 1.24
C GLY A 210 6.74 -11.78 1.26
N ASP A 211 5.94 -11.72 2.31
CA ASP A 211 4.96 -10.64 2.47
C ASP A 211 5.67 -9.32 2.84
N GLY A 212 5.06 -8.21 2.48
CA GLY A 212 5.58 -6.86 2.70
C GLY A 212 5.18 -6.29 4.06
N ARG A 213 5.16 -4.96 4.19
CA ARG A 213 4.85 -4.27 5.45
C ARG A 213 3.69 -3.30 5.34
N ILE A 214 2.89 -3.24 6.41
CA ILE A 214 1.76 -2.31 6.58
C ILE A 214 1.96 -1.57 7.91
N ALA A 215 1.97 -0.25 7.87
CA ALA A 215 2.07 0.62 9.05
C ALA A 215 0.91 1.62 9.06
N ILE A 216 0.22 1.73 10.20
CA ILE A 216 -0.91 2.64 10.40
C ILE A 216 -0.66 3.46 11.66
N TYR A 217 -0.55 4.77 11.51
CA TYR A 217 -0.34 5.74 12.58
C TYR A 217 -1.58 6.64 12.73
N GLY A 218 -1.80 7.18 13.92
CA GLY A 218 -2.85 8.18 14.15
C GLY A 218 -2.81 8.78 15.55
N ILE A 219 -3.56 9.86 15.74
CA ILE A 219 -3.77 10.47 17.06
C ILE A 219 -4.64 9.52 17.89
N GLU A 220 -4.11 9.10 19.04
CA GLU A 220 -4.69 8.21 20.06
C GLU A 220 -5.98 7.47 19.65
N LEU A 221 -5.80 6.31 19.02
CA LEU A 221 -6.90 5.38 18.68
C LEU A 221 -7.60 4.92 19.97
N SER A 222 -8.65 5.64 20.37
CA SER A 222 -9.39 5.34 21.60
C SER A 222 -9.83 3.88 21.59
N SER A 223 -9.61 3.17 22.70
CA SER A 223 -9.39 1.71 22.72
C SER A 223 -10.65 0.84 22.51
N LYS A 224 -11.65 1.33 21.76
CA LYS A 224 -12.92 0.68 21.50
C LYS A 224 -13.10 0.36 20.01
N ARG A 225 -12.63 -0.86 19.66
CA ARG A 225 -12.97 -1.64 18.45
C ARG A 225 -12.46 -1.09 17.11
N ILE A 226 -11.25 -1.53 16.75
CA ILE A 226 -10.92 -1.81 15.34
C ILE A 226 -11.23 -3.29 15.08
N PHE A 227 -11.98 -3.57 14.01
CA PHE A 227 -12.10 -4.92 13.44
C PHE A 227 -11.49 -4.88 12.04
N LEU A 228 -10.53 -5.75 11.77
CA LEU A 228 -10.03 -6.06 10.42
C LEU A 228 -10.62 -7.41 9.98
N LYS A 229 -10.20 -7.99 8.85
CA LYS A 229 -10.59 -9.35 8.48
C LYS A 229 -9.58 -10.01 7.53
N CYS A 230 -9.18 -11.23 7.88
CA CYS A 230 -8.49 -12.20 7.02
C CYS A 230 -9.17 -13.55 7.27
N ASN A 231 -9.60 -14.21 6.19
CA ASN A 231 -10.27 -15.51 6.11
C ASN A 231 -11.26 -15.94 7.24
N GLN A 232 -12.53 -15.98 6.84
CA GLN A 232 -13.70 -16.60 7.52
C GLN A 232 -14.16 -15.95 8.86
N SER A 233 -15.40 -15.43 8.82
CA SER A 233 -16.26 -15.06 9.96
C SER A 233 -15.64 -14.42 11.23
N THR A 234 -15.50 -13.09 11.20
CA THR A 234 -15.33 -12.18 12.37
C THR A 234 -14.07 -12.37 13.23
N PHE A 235 -13.23 -11.34 13.27
CA PHE A 235 -11.80 -11.49 13.45
C PHE A 235 -11.33 -11.66 14.91
N SER A 236 -10.56 -12.71 15.16
CA SER A 236 -9.40 -12.68 16.06
C SER A 236 -8.21 -12.03 15.32
N VAL A 237 -7.28 -11.40 16.05
CA VAL A 237 -5.99 -10.97 15.50
C VAL A 237 -4.95 -11.97 15.97
N ASP A 238 -4.51 -12.86 15.09
CA ASP A 238 -3.37 -13.74 15.35
C ASP A 238 -2.05 -13.01 15.09
N PHE A 239 -1.17 -13.04 16.09
CA PHE A 239 0.11 -12.34 16.08
C PHE A 239 1.18 -13.17 15.36
N ASN A 240 1.20 -13.11 14.02
CA ASN A 240 2.25 -13.74 13.19
C ASN A 240 2.66 -12.84 12.00
N THR A 241 2.86 -11.55 12.23
CA THR A 241 3.50 -10.64 11.26
C THR A 241 4.18 -9.49 12.00
N ASN A 242 5.38 -9.08 11.56
CA ASN A 242 6.20 -8.06 12.23
C ASN A 242 5.65 -6.64 12.01
N TYR A 243 4.61 -6.28 12.78
CA TYR A 243 4.11 -4.91 12.89
C TYR A 243 5.05 -4.03 13.71
N PHE A 244 5.17 -2.75 13.35
CA PHE A 244 6.02 -1.81 14.06
C PHE A 244 5.27 -0.83 14.97
N PHE A 245 5.97 -0.39 16.00
CA PHE A 245 5.36 0.05 17.24
C PHE A 245 4.99 1.53 17.28
N TYR A 246 3.86 1.76 17.95
CA TYR A 246 3.34 3.05 18.38
C TYR A 246 4.35 3.83 19.26
N HIS A 247 4.79 5.01 18.82
CA HIS A 247 5.61 5.89 19.66
C HIS A 247 4.75 6.96 20.33
N LYS A 248 4.47 6.78 21.63
CA LYS A 248 3.78 7.80 22.44
C LYS A 248 4.68 9.03 22.58
N LYS A 249 4.35 10.12 21.89
CA LYS A 249 5.08 11.40 21.99
C LYS A 249 4.63 12.18 23.23
N ASN A 250 5.03 11.69 24.41
CA ASN A 250 4.80 12.40 25.67
C ASN A 250 5.39 13.81 25.57
N HIS A 251 4.56 14.84 25.76
CA HIS A 251 5.06 16.15 26.13
C HIS A 251 5.64 16.08 27.54
N ILE A 252 6.90 16.49 27.72
CA ILE A 252 7.45 16.78 29.03
C ILE A 252 6.94 18.18 29.41
N CYS A 253 6.03 18.24 30.37
CA CYS A 253 5.45 19.48 30.90
C CYS A 253 5.54 19.51 32.43
N SER A 254 6.77 19.47 32.94
CA SER A 254 7.20 19.90 34.28
C SER A 254 8.72 20.02 34.30
#